data_AF-A0A5E4P6F2-F1
#
_entry.id   AF-A0A5E4P6F2-F1
#
_cell.length_a   1.000
_cell.length_b   1.000
_cell.length_c   1.000
_cell.angle_alpha   90.00
_cell.angle_beta   90.00
_cell.angle_gamma   90.00
#
_symmetry.space_group_name_H-M   'P 1'
#
loop_
_entity.id
_entity.type
_entity.pdbx_description
1 polymer ?
#
loop_
_entity_poly.entity_id
_entity_poly.type
_entity_poly.pdbx_seq_one_letter_code
_entity_poly.pdbx_strand_id
1 'polypeptide(L)'
;MSSNRLEKLLFRFNQTNARGMRRLRRMLRSSGFQNRALGEATLEIQKRGYSPMDAALQVASLASFAFEMDVCYMPLKNCTLLPEFVIELY
;
A
#
# COMPACT_ATOMS: atom_id res chain seq x y z
N MET A 1 17.51 19.20 1.15
CA MET A 1 18.28 17.96 1.36
C MET A 1 17.32 16.79 1.19
N SER A 2 17.38 16.11 0.05
CA SER A 2 16.47 15.00 -0.24
C SER A 2 16.86 13.81 0.62
N SER A 3 16.06 13.52 1.66
CA SER A 3 16.22 12.33 2.49
C SER A 3 16.21 11.10 1.59
N ASN A 4 17.39 10.53 1.35
CA ASN A 4 17.60 9.32 0.58
C ASN A 4 17.14 8.06 1.36
N ARG A 5 16.20 8.23 2.30
CA ARG A 5 15.62 7.15 3.10
C ARG A 5 14.45 6.58 2.32
N LEU A 6 14.56 5.30 2.01
CA LEU A 6 13.42 4.52 1.60
C LEU A 6 12.44 4.41 2.79
N GLU A 7 11.37 5.21 2.78
CA GLU A 7 10.34 5.15 3.81
C GLU A 7 9.50 3.88 3.66
N LYS A 8 9.39 3.11 4.75
CA LYS A 8 8.52 1.94 4.83
C LYS A 8 7.13 2.39 5.26
N LEU A 9 6.12 1.88 4.57
CA LEU A 9 4.72 2.20 4.81
C LEU A 9 3.95 0.90 4.99
N LEU A 10 3.03 0.88 5.94
CA LEU A 10 2.17 -0.27 6.20
C LEU A 10 0.78 0.00 5.61
N PHE A 11 0.27 -0.99 4.86
CA PHE A 11 -1.06 -0.95 4.25
C PHE A 11 -1.87 -2.13 4.75
N ARG A 12 -2.97 -1.86 5.46
CA ARG A 12 -3.93 -2.86 5.91
C ARG A 12 -5.17 -2.83 5.02
N PHE A 13 -5.65 -3.98 4.62
CA PHE A 13 -6.85 -4.14 3.79
C PHE A 13 -7.98 -4.69 4.68
N ASN A 14 -9.19 -4.15 4.55
CA ASN A 14 -10.36 -4.62 5.33
C ASN A 14 -10.82 -6.03 4.90
N GLN A 15 -10.68 -6.33 3.62
CA GLN A 15 -10.94 -7.64 3.02
C GLN A 15 -9.92 -7.90 1.92
N THR A 16 -9.63 -9.16 1.62
CA THR A 16 -8.75 -9.53 0.51
C THR A 16 -9.18 -10.85 -0.12
N ASN A 17 -8.74 -11.08 -1.35
CA ASN A 17 -8.76 -12.40 -1.98
C ASN A 17 -7.40 -12.68 -2.63
N ALA A 18 -7.04 -13.96 -2.76
CA ALA A 18 -5.73 -14.38 -3.24
C ALA A 18 -5.43 -13.97 -4.70
N ARG A 19 -6.47 -13.79 -5.53
CA ARG A 19 -6.31 -13.34 -6.93
C ARG A 19 -5.92 -11.85 -6.96
N GLY A 20 -6.69 -11.01 -6.30
CA GLY A 20 -6.47 -9.56 -6.21
C GLY A 20 -5.14 -9.23 -5.55
N MET A 21 -4.81 -9.89 -4.43
CA MET A 21 -3.53 -9.65 -3.74
C MET A 21 -2.32 -10.02 -4.62
N ARG A 22 -2.39 -11.13 -5.36
CA ARG A 22 -1.33 -11.50 -6.33
C ARG A 22 -1.21 -10.48 -7.45
N ARG A 23 -2.33 -9.97 -7.98
CA ARG A 23 -2.36 -8.94 -9.03
C ARG A 23 -1.78 -7.62 -8.51
N LEU A 24 -2.22 -7.15 -7.35
CA LEU A 24 -1.72 -5.93 -6.71
C LEU A 24 -0.20 -5.98 -6.53
N ARG A 25 0.33 -7.06 -5.95
CA ARG A 25 1.78 -7.20 -5.73
C ARG A 25 2.60 -7.19 -7.01
N ARG A 26 2.06 -7.69 -8.13
CA ARG A 26 2.72 -7.57 -9.45
C ARG A 26 2.70 -6.12 -9.93
N MET A 27 1.55 -5.46 -9.87
CA MET A 27 1.41 -4.05 -10.30
C MET A 27 2.34 -3.13 -9.49
N LEU A 28 2.41 -3.32 -8.17
CA LEU A 28 3.33 -2.58 -7.31
C LEU A 28 4.79 -2.72 -7.76
N ARG A 29 5.24 -3.95 -8.06
CA ARG A 29 6.60 -4.17 -8.57
C ARG A 29 6.83 -3.47 -9.90
N SER A 30 5.87 -3.57 -10.83
CA SER A 30 5.94 -2.87 -12.12
C SER A 30 5.96 -1.35 -11.98
N SER A 31 5.33 -0.81 -10.94
CA SER A 31 5.35 0.63 -10.60
C SER A 31 6.54 1.05 -9.74
N GLY A 32 7.54 0.17 -9.56
CA GLY A 32 8.78 0.46 -8.83
C GLY A 32 8.69 0.39 -7.30
N PHE A 33 7.59 -0.12 -6.75
CA PHE A 33 7.45 -0.36 -5.32
C PHE A 33 8.04 -1.72 -4.93
N GLN A 34 8.82 -1.72 -3.85
CA GLN A 34 9.12 -2.95 -3.13
C GLN A 34 7.94 -3.26 -2.21
N ASN A 35 7.56 -4.54 -2.10
CA ASN A 35 6.48 -4.97 -1.23
C ASN A 35 6.78 -6.31 -0.56
N ARG A 36 6.43 -6.40 0.73
CA ARG A 36 6.49 -7.60 1.55
C ARG A 36 5.13 -7.83 2.22
N ALA A 37 4.60 -9.03 2.12
CA ALA A 37 3.41 -9.40 2.89
C ALA A 37 3.80 -9.66 4.34
N LEU A 38 3.09 -9.06 5.28
CA LEU A 38 3.22 -9.30 6.72
C LEU A 38 2.07 -10.15 7.28
N GLY A 39 1.02 -10.35 6.49
CA GLY A 39 -0.14 -11.18 6.79
C GLY A 39 -1.05 -11.27 5.56
N GLU A 40 -2.21 -11.90 5.70
CA GLU A 40 -3.16 -12.09 4.59
C GLU A 40 -3.71 -10.77 4.03
N ALA A 41 -3.84 -9.76 4.89
CA ALA A 41 -4.39 -8.45 4.55
C ALA A 41 -3.45 -7.29 4.89
N THR A 42 -2.14 -7.53 4.98
CA THR A 42 -1.18 -6.48 5.33
C THR A 42 0.06 -6.52 4.45
N LEU A 43 0.38 -5.37 3.84
CA LEU A 43 1.58 -5.17 3.03
C LEU A 43 2.47 -4.09 3.65
N GLU A 44 3.75 -4.41 3.81
CA GLU A 44 4.80 -3.41 3.92
C GLU A 44 5.23 -3.01 2.51
N ILE A 45 5.18 -1.72 2.22
CA ILE A 45 5.50 -1.13 0.91
C ILE A 45 6.60 -0.08 1.09
N GLN A 46 7.49 0.00 0.10
CA GLN A 46 8.63 0.89 0.13
C GLN A 46 8.93 1.43 -1.29
N LYS A 47 9.16 2.74 -1.42
CA LYS A 47 9.56 3.38 -2.69
C LYS A 47 10.39 4.64 -2.42
N ARG A 48 11.44 4.85 -3.23
CA ARG A 48 12.29 6.05 -3.14
C ARG A 48 11.59 7.25 -3.74
N GLY A 49 11.75 8.42 -3.11
CA GLY A 49 11.31 9.71 -3.66
C GLY A 49 9.79 9.90 -3.70
N TYR A 50 9.03 9.08 -2.95
CA TYR A 50 7.59 9.24 -2.80
C TYR A 50 7.28 9.72 -1.39
N SER A 51 6.35 10.67 -1.26
CA SER A 51 5.77 10.97 0.04
C SER A 51 4.86 9.81 0.48
N PRO A 52 4.64 9.62 1.79
CA PRO A 52 3.69 8.63 2.29
C PRO A 52 2.30 8.76 1.66
N MET A 53 1.84 9.99 1.42
CA MET A 53 0.52 10.25 0.84
C MET A 53 0.45 9.88 -0.64
N ASP A 54 1.48 10.21 -1.44
CA ASP A 54 1.53 9.84 -2.86
C ASP A 54 1.59 8.32 -3.04
N ALA A 55 2.36 7.66 -2.16
CA ALA A 55 2.42 6.21 -2.13
C ALA A 55 1.05 5.61 -1.76
N ALA A 56 0.35 6.19 -0.79
CA ALA A 56 -0.97 5.71 -0.40
C ALA A 56 -2.02 5.87 -1.51
N LEU A 57 -2.06 7.03 -2.17
CA LEU A 57 -2.94 7.27 -3.31
C LEU A 57 -2.66 6.28 -4.44
N GLN A 58 -1.39 6.06 -4.77
CA GLN A 58 -1.02 5.11 -5.83
C GLN A 58 -1.36 3.67 -5.44
N VAL A 59 -1.11 3.26 -4.21
CA VAL A 59 -1.47 1.92 -3.71
C VAL A 59 -2.99 1.72 -3.73
N ALA A 60 -3.77 2.71 -3.31
CA ALA A 60 -5.24 2.66 -3.37
C ALA A 60 -5.73 2.51 -4.81
N SER A 61 -5.22 3.33 -5.74
CA SER A 61 -5.57 3.23 -7.16
C SER A 61 -5.24 1.84 -7.73
N LEU A 62 -4.04 1.32 -7.48
CA LEU A 62 -3.65 -0.01 -7.92
C LEU A 62 -4.51 -1.12 -7.26
N ALA A 63 -4.92 -0.94 -6.01
CA ALA A 63 -5.80 -1.86 -5.32
C ALA A 63 -7.18 -1.91 -5.99
N SER A 64 -7.76 -0.76 -6.35
CA SER A 64 -9.04 -0.72 -7.06
C SER A 64 -9.00 -1.54 -8.35
N PHE A 65 -7.96 -1.37 -9.17
CA PHE A 65 -7.79 -2.19 -10.39
C PHE A 65 -7.46 -3.66 -10.11
N ALA A 66 -6.73 -3.95 -9.04
CA ALA A 66 -6.31 -5.31 -8.74
C ALA A 66 -7.46 -6.17 -8.20
N PHE A 67 -8.31 -5.57 -7.37
CA PHE A 67 -9.47 -6.20 -6.75
C PHE A 67 -10.75 -6.02 -7.57
N GLU A 68 -10.77 -5.10 -8.54
CA GLU A 68 -11.97 -4.74 -9.34
C GLU A 68 -13.09 -4.21 -8.45
N MET A 69 -12.70 -3.35 -7.50
CA MET A 69 -13.55 -2.82 -6.43
C MET A 69 -13.31 -1.32 -6.25
N ASP A 70 -14.28 -0.62 -5.68
CA ASP A 70 -14.07 0.74 -5.22
C ASP A 70 -13.19 0.75 -3.98
N VAL A 71 -12.44 1.83 -3.78
CA VAL A 71 -11.46 1.97 -2.69
C VAL A 71 -11.64 3.26 -1.91
N CYS A 72 -11.53 3.16 -0.59
CA CYS A 72 -11.21 4.30 0.28
C CYS A 72 -9.83 4.07 0.89
N TYR A 73 -9.07 5.14 1.14
CA TYR A 73 -7.83 5.05 1.91
C TYR A 73 -7.78 6.11 2.99
N MET A 74 -7.28 5.73 4.17
CA MET A 74 -7.19 6.61 5.33
C MET A 74 -5.87 6.41 6.06
N PRO A 75 -5.15 7.49 6.44
CA PRO A 75 -4.00 7.39 7.32
C PRO A 75 -4.43 7.05 8.75
N LEU A 76 -3.76 6.10 9.39
CA LEU A 76 -3.94 5.78 10.80
C LEU A 76 -3.09 6.73 11.65
N LYS A 77 -3.76 7.56 12.46
CA LYS A 77 -3.13 8.63 13.25
C LYS A 77 -2.26 8.16 14.43
N ASN A 78 -2.28 6.88 14.79
CA ASN A 78 -1.71 6.37 16.06
C ASN A 78 -0.51 5.42 15.91
N CYS A 79 0.13 5.32 14.75
CA CYS A 79 1.26 4.40 14.58
C CYS A 79 2.59 5.06 14.96
N THR A 80 3.18 4.63 16.08
CA THR A 80 4.38 5.22 16.70
C THR A 80 5.69 4.86 15.99
N LEU A 81 5.68 3.93 15.03
CA LEU A 81 6.91 3.38 14.42
C LEU A 81 7.00 3.56 12.90
N LEU A 82 5.87 3.45 12.18
CA LEU A 82 5.81 3.58 10.72
C LEU A 82 4.47 4.22 10.31
N PRO A 83 4.44 5.06 9.25
CA PRO A 83 3.18 5.53 8.68
C PRO A 83 2.35 4.35 8.20
N GLU A 84 1.09 4.34 8.59
CA GLU A 84 0.18 3.24 8.29
C GLU A 84 -1.11 3.77 7.65
N PHE A 85 -1.62 3.02 6.68
CA PHE A 85 -2.82 3.32 5.93
C PHE A 85 -3.76 2.12 5.94
N VAL A 86 -5.06 2.40 6.07
CA VAL A 86 -6.11 1.42 5.79
C VAL A 86 -6.59 1.63 4.36
N ILE A 87 -6.72 0.54 3.61
CA ILE A 87 -7.38 0.47 2.32
C ILE A 87 -8.68 -0.31 2.52
N GLU A 88 -9.81 0.36 2.33
CA GLU A 88 -11.12 -0.26 2.37
C GLU A 88 -11.58 -0.58 0.95
N LEU A 89 -11.88 -1.85 0.69
CA LEU A 89 -12.44 -2.34 -0.56
C LEU A 89 -13.96 -2.48 -0.40
N TYR A 90 -14.73 -2.02 -1.39
CA TYR A 90 -16.19 -2.04 -1.45
C TYR A 90 -16.73 -2.85 -2.63
#